data_AF-A0AAN5C5R0-F1
#
_entry.id   AF-A0AAN5C5R0-F1
#
_cell.length_a   1.000
_cell.length_b   1.000
_cell.length_c   1.000
_cell.angle_alpha   90.00
_cell.angle_beta   90.00
_cell.angle_gamma   90.00
#
_symmetry.space_group_name_H-M   'P 1'
#
loop_
_entity.id
_entity.type
_entity.pdbx_description
1 polymer ?
#
loop_
_entity_poly.entity_id
_entity_poly.type
_entity_poly.pdbx_seq_one_letter_code
_entity_poly.pdbx_strand_id
1 'polypeptide(L)'
;LLQKIYKAMFVPPDDIRVTFVRNAYQDEDVKVTGMCIRVRYGNKYVYRICDDPERDAILLDATDDQLKDLKLACIHRGKVFYAPAKFEGLRASIFKLKENIIV
;
A
#
# COMPACT_ATOMS: atom_id res chain seq x y z
N LEU A 1 -21.80 9.52 -0.03
CA LEU A 1 -21.12 9.18 1.25
C LEU A 1 -19.65 8.93 0.94
N LEU A 2 -18.73 9.56 1.66
CA LEU A 2 -17.29 9.31 1.50
C LEU A 2 -16.98 7.89 2.00
N GLN A 3 -16.23 7.10 1.22
CA GLN A 3 -15.80 5.77 1.62
C GLN A 3 -14.79 5.87 2.77
N LYS A 4 -14.92 5.00 3.78
CA LYS A 4 -14.01 4.96 4.94
C LYS A 4 -13.14 3.70 4.88
N ILE A 5 -11.88 3.85 5.27
CA ILE A 5 -10.90 2.78 5.39
C ILE A 5 -10.65 2.52 6.87
N TYR A 6 -10.71 1.25 7.27
CA TYR A 6 -10.54 0.81 8.66
C TYR A 6 -9.42 -0.22 8.76
N LYS A 7 -8.58 -0.10 9.78
CA LYS A 7 -7.72 -1.20 10.24
C LYS A 7 -8.34 -1.82 11.47
N ALA A 8 -8.93 -3.00 11.30
CA ALA A 8 -9.53 -3.78 12.37
C ALA A 8 -8.66 -5.00 12.69
N MET A 9 -8.59 -5.33 13.97
CA MET A 9 -7.96 -6.54 14.48
C MET A 9 -8.99 -7.29 15.33
N PHE A 10 -9.13 -8.58 15.10
CA PHE A 10 -9.90 -9.43 16.00
C PHE A 10 -9.11 -9.68 17.27
N VAL A 11 -9.73 -9.42 18.41
CA VAL A 11 -9.20 -9.66 19.75
C VAL A 11 -10.10 -10.73 20.37
N PRO A 12 -9.63 -11.99 20.47
CA PRO A 12 -10.42 -13.06 21.05
C PRO A 12 -10.88 -12.75 22.49
N PRO A 13 -12.03 -13.27 22.94
CA PRO A 13 -12.88 -14.22 22.21
C PRO A 13 -13.90 -13.58 21.26
N ASP A 14 -14.19 -12.29 21.40
CA ASP A 14 -15.37 -11.66 20.79
C ASP A 14 -15.22 -10.17 20.45
N ASP A 15 -14.02 -9.59 20.57
CA ASP A 15 -13.78 -8.16 20.35
C ASP A 15 -13.20 -7.87 18.95
N ILE A 16 -13.58 -6.74 18.36
CA ILE A 16 -12.98 -6.19 17.15
C ILE A 16 -12.44 -4.82 17.49
N ARG A 17 -11.11 -4.71 17.55
CA ARG A 17 -10.44 -3.46 17.81
C ARG A 17 -10.08 -2.75 16.52
N VAL A 18 -10.69 -1.59 16.30
CA VAL A 18 -10.28 -0.66 15.23
C VAL A 18 -9.13 0.20 15.75
N THR A 19 -8.00 0.19 15.03
CA THR A 19 -6.79 0.96 15.41
C THR A 19 -6.52 2.13 14.47
N PHE A 20 -7.22 2.20 13.34
CA PHE A 20 -7.05 3.25 12.35
C PHE A 20 -8.35 3.45 11.57
N VAL A 21 -8.69 4.71 11.33
CA VAL A 21 -9.79 5.11 10.45
C VAL A 21 -9.35 6.32 9.65
N ARG A 22 -9.57 6.29 8.33
CA ARG A 22 -9.51 7.50 7.50
C ARG A 22 -10.59 7.49 6.42
N ASN A 23 -10.84 8.66 5.85
CA ASN A 23 -11.61 8.75 4.61
C ASN A 23 -10.71 8.38 3.42
N ALA A 24 -11.26 7.62 2.48
CA ALA A 24 -10.64 7.47 1.17
C ALA A 24 -10.79 8.77 0.39
N TYR A 25 -9.74 9.16 -0.33
CA TYR A 25 -9.82 10.31 -1.23
C TYR A 25 -10.48 9.89 -2.55
N GLN A 26 -11.18 10.80 -3.22
CA GLN A 26 -11.88 10.49 -4.48
C GLN A 26 -10.91 10.17 -5.63
N ASP A 27 -9.71 10.74 -5.58
CA ASP A 27 -8.61 10.61 -6.53
C ASP A 27 -7.58 9.53 -6.12
N GLU A 28 -7.95 8.64 -5.20
CA GLU A 28 -7.10 7.57 -4.70
C GLU A 28 -7.33 6.26 -5.46
N ASP A 29 -6.24 5.71 -6.01
CA ASP A 29 -6.20 4.39 -6.65
C ASP A 29 -5.64 3.36 -5.65
N VAL A 30 -6.56 2.59 -5.07
CA VAL A 30 -6.25 1.55 -4.07
C VAL A 30 -5.88 0.24 -4.78
N LYS A 31 -4.64 -0.21 -4.58
CA LYS A 31 -4.12 -1.46 -5.11
C LYS A 31 -4.45 -2.64 -4.20
N VAL A 32 -4.60 -3.82 -4.80
CA VAL A 32 -4.81 -5.10 -4.12
C VAL A 32 -3.72 -5.41 -3.09
N THR A 33 -2.52 -4.85 -3.25
CA THR A 33 -1.39 -4.99 -2.32
C THR A 33 -1.54 -4.17 -1.02
N GLY A 34 -2.66 -3.45 -0.84
CA GLY A 34 -2.83 -2.54 0.31
C GLY A 34 -2.02 -1.26 0.17
N MET A 35 -1.63 -0.93 -1.06
CA MET A 35 -0.93 0.29 -1.44
C MET A 35 -1.90 1.26 -2.11
N CYS A 36 -1.66 2.55 -1.94
CA CYS A 36 -2.49 3.59 -2.51
C CYS A 36 -1.63 4.53 -3.35
N ILE A 37 -2.17 4.94 -4.51
CA ILE A 37 -1.56 5.95 -5.38
C ILE A 37 -2.53 7.13 -5.48
N ARG A 38 -2.02 8.35 -5.37
CA ARG A 38 -2.81 9.57 -5.53
C ARG A 38 -2.06 10.59 -6.37
N VAL A 39 -2.75 11.29 -7.27
CA VAL A 39 -2.17 12.36 -8.09
C VAL A 39 -2.64 13.70 -7.56
N ARG A 40 -1.72 14.53 -7.06
CA ARG A 40 -2.03 15.85 -6.50
C ARG A 40 -1.10 16.90 -7.08
N TYR A 41 -1.67 17.97 -7.66
CA TYR A 41 -0.92 19.03 -8.34
C TYR A 41 0.08 18.52 -9.39
N GLY A 42 -0.30 17.48 -10.14
CA GLY A 42 0.55 16.85 -11.16
C GLY A 42 1.59 15.86 -10.63
N ASN A 43 1.77 15.77 -9.31
CA ASN A 43 2.70 14.84 -8.68
C ASN A 43 2.02 13.55 -8.25
N LYS A 44 2.69 12.42 -8.47
CA LYS A 44 2.19 11.09 -8.08
C LYS A 44 2.76 10.71 -6.71
N TYR A 45 1.90 10.37 -5.76
CA TYR A 45 2.27 10.00 -4.40
C TYR A 45 1.85 8.58 -4.11
N VAL A 46 2.68 7.86 -3.34
CA VAL A 46 2.45 6.46 -2.96
C VAL A 46 2.53 6.32 -1.43
N TYR A 47 1.57 5.62 -0.84
CA TYR A 47 1.49 5.38 0.61
C TYR A 47 0.77 4.06 0.89
N ARG A 48 0.89 3.51 2.11
CA ARG A 48 0.14 2.32 2.49
C ARG A 48 -1.30 2.70 2.82
N ILE A 49 -2.24 1.76 2.66
CA ILE A 49 -3.67 2.01 2.89
C ILE A 49 -3.97 2.54 4.30
N CYS A 50 -3.17 2.16 5.29
CA CYS A 50 -3.28 2.59 6.70
C CYS A 50 -2.37 3.76 7.09
N ASP A 51 -1.69 4.40 6.13
CA ASP A 51 -0.87 5.57 6.39
C ASP A 51 -1.70 6.87 6.30
N ASP A 52 -1.17 7.96 6.83
CA ASP A 52 -1.69 9.30 6.59
C ASP A 52 -1.19 9.82 5.22
N PRO A 53 -2.07 10.04 4.22
CA PRO A 53 -1.65 10.46 2.89
C PRO A 53 -0.98 11.84 2.83
N GLU A 54 -1.20 12.70 3.83
CA GLU A 54 -0.63 14.04 3.88
C GLU A 54 0.73 14.08 4.59
N ARG A 55 1.03 13.08 5.43
CA ARG A 55 2.28 13.02 6.21
C ARG A 55 3.24 11.94 5.73
N ASP A 56 2.72 10.77 5.38
CA ASP A 56 3.50 9.55 5.21
C ASP A 56 3.68 9.18 3.72
N ALA A 57 3.09 9.95 2.81
CA ALA A 57 3.16 9.68 1.39
C ALA A 57 4.53 10.00 0.76
N ILE A 58 4.97 9.11 -0.12
CA ILE A 58 6.24 9.20 -0.84
C ILE A 58 5.98 9.75 -2.23
N LEU A 59 6.68 10.83 -2.60
CA LEU A 59 6.69 11.33 -3.96
C LEU A 59 7.33 10.29 -4.88
N LEU A 60 6.60 9.91 -5.93
CA LEU A 60 7.08 9.00 -6.95
C LEU A 60 7.67 9.81 -8.11
N ASP A 61 8.98 10.00 -8.06
CA ASP A 61 9.78 10.64 -9.11
C ASP A 61 10.23 9.62 -10.16
N ALA A 62 9.25 9.01 -10.84
CA ALA A 62 9.49 8.08 -11.93
C ALA A 62 8.45 8.33 -13.03
N THR A 63 8.89 8.32 -14.29
CA THR A 63 8.02 8.50 -15.45
C THR A 63 7.18 7.25 -15.70
N ASP A 64 6.04 7.40 -16.38
CA ASP A 64 5.21 6.26 -16.76
C ASP A 64 5.97 5.26 -17.66
N ASP A 65 6.90 5.75 -18.50
CA ASP A 65 7.78 4.91 -19.31
C ASP A 65 8.75 4.08 -18.47
N GLN A 66 9.32 4.66 -17.39
CA GLN A 66 10.19 3.91 -16.46
C GLN A 66 9.43 2.84 -15.68
N LEU A 67 8.13 3.06 -15.45
CA LEU A 67 7.25 2.14 -14.74
C LEU A 67 6.52 1.16 -15.68
N LYS A 68 6.79 1.23 -16.98
CA LYS A 68 6.18 0.34 -17.96
C LYS A 68 6.52 -1.11 -17.62
N ASP A 69 5.50 -1.97 -17.67
CA ASP A 69 5.58 -3.40 -17.31
C ASP A 69 5.95 -3.69 -15.85
N LEU A 70 5.96 -2.68 -14.97
CA LEU A 70 6.14 -2.84 -13.54
C LEU A 70 4.83 -2.67 -12.77
N LYS A 71 4.72 -3.35 -11.64
CA LYS A 71 3.63 -3.21 -10.67
C LYS A 71 4.19 -2.76 -9.33
N LEU A 72 3.45 -1.87 -8.68
CA LEU A 72 3.76 -1.41 -7.33
C LEU A 72 3.66 -2.59 -6.35
N ALA A 73 4.80 -2.96 -5.76
CA ALA A 73 4.91 -4.12 -4.87
C ALA A 73 4.68 -3.73 -3.41
N CYS A 74 5.50 -2.83 -2.86
CA CYS A 74 5.44 -2.42 -1.46
C CYS A 74 6.18 -1.10 -1.18
N ILE A 75 6.01 -0.58 0.04
CA ILE A 75 6.91 0.41 0.64
C ILE A 75 7.75 -0.27 1.72
N HIS A 76 9.05 -0.06 1.71
CA HIS A 76 9.95 -0.52 2.76
C HIS A 76 11.01 0.55 3.06
N ARG A 77 11.18 0.88 4.35
CA ARG A 77 12.17 1.87 4.85
C ARG A 77 12.14 3.19 4.07
N GLY A 78 10.94 3.74 3.84
CA GLY A 78 10.75 5.01 3.14
C GLY A 78 11.03 4.97 1.62
N LYS A 79 11.11 3.77 1.03
CA LYS A 79 11.32 3.58 -0.42
C LYS A 79 10.18 2.77 -1.03
N VAL A 80 9.80 3.14 -2.25
CA VAL A 80 8.79 2.46 -3.06
C VAL A 80 9.47 1.40 -3.93
N PHE A 81 8.96 0.17 -3.90
CA PHE A 81 9.48 -0.93 -4.71
C PHE A 81 8.48 -1.32 -5.79
N TYR A 82 8.99 -1.49 -7.00
CA TYR A 82 8.27 -1.99 -8.15
C TYR A 82 8.83 -3.35 -8.58
N ALA A 83 7.96 -4.25 -9.02
CA ALA A 83 8.32 -5.57 -9.50
C ALA A 83 7.71 -5.83 -10.88
N PRO A 84 8.31 -6.69 -11.72
CA PRO A 84 7.75 -7.03 -13.03
C PRO A 84 6.29 -7.52 -12.94
N ALA A 85 5.44 -7.06 -13.85
CA ALA A 85 4.00 -7.34 -13.85
C ALA A 85 3.66 -8.84 -13.98
N LYS A 86 4.58 -9.62 -14.57
CA LYS A 86 4.50 -11.08 -14.80
C LYS A 86 5.11 -11.91 -13.67
N PHE A 87 5.44 -11.31 -12.52
CA PHE A 87 6.00 -12.07 -11.40
C PHE A 87 4.91 -12.91 -10.72
N GLU A 88 4.81 -14.20 -11.06
CA GLU A 88 3.87 -15.17 -10.46
C GLU A 88 4.23 -15.58 -9.00
N GLY A 89 5.29 -15.01 -8.43
CA GLY A 89 5.93 -15.51 -7.20
C GLY A 89 5.31 -15.09 -5.86
N LEU A 90 4.26 -14.26 -5.80
CA LEU A 90 3.67 -13.80 -4.53
C LEU A 90 2.53 -14.70 -4.00
N ARG A 91 2.56 -16.00 -4.33
CA ARG A 91 1.88 -17.05 -3.56
C ARG A 91 2.77 -17.64 -2.46
N ALA A 92 3.75 -16.87 -1.97
CA ALA A 92 4.42 -17.24 -0.72
C ALA A 92 3.39 -17.10 0.41
N SER A 93 2.76 -18.23 0.73
CA SER A 93 1.98 -18.46 1.94
C SER A 93 2.65 -17.76 3.14
N ILE A 94 1.86 -17.15 4.03
CA ILE A 94 2.31 -16.51 5.28
C ILE A 94 3.33 -17.37 6.04
N PHE A 95 3.28 -18.69 5.90
CA PHE A 95 4.22 -19.63 6.49
C PHE A 95 5.67 -19.51 5.95
N LYS A 96 5.87 -19.09 4.69
CA LYS A 96 7.21 -18.84 4.09
C LYS A 96 7.79 -17.46 4.40
N LEU A 97 6.99 -16.52 4.94
CA LEU A 97 7.49 -15.18 5.29
C LEU A 97 8.42 -15.19 6.51
N LYS A 98 8.39 -16.24 7.34
CA LYS A 98 9.34 -16.39 8.48
C LYS A 98 10.80 -16.50 8.02
N GLU A 99 11.05 -16.97 6.80
CA GLU A 99 12.40 -17.18 6.28
C GLU A 99 12.98 -15.93 5.61
N ASN A 100 12.15 -14.93 5.29
CA ASN A 100 12.56 -13.70 4.59
C ASN A 100 12.44 -12.45 5.47
N ILE A 101 12.56 -12.62 6.80
CA ILE A 101 12.63 -11.48 7.72
C ILE A 101 13.96 -10.76 7.46
N ILE A 102 13.89 -9.63 6.79
CA ILE A 102 14.99 -8.66 6.74
C ILE A 102 14.92 -7.89 8.06
N VAL A 103 15.86 -8.15 8.97
CA VAL A 103 16.08 -7.38 10.20
C VAL A 103 16.71 -6.03 9.86
#